data_AF-A0A1Q7GE70-F1
#
_entry.id   AF-A0A1Q7GE70-F1
#
_cell.length_a   1.000
_cell.length_b   1.000
_cell.length_c   1.000
_cell.angle_alpha   90.00
_cell.angle_beta   90.00
_cell.angle_gamma   90.00
#
_symmetry.space_group_name_H-M   'P 1'
#
loop_
_entity.id
_entity.type
_entity.pdbx_description
1 polymer ?
#
loop_
_entity_poly.entity_id
_entity_poly.type
_entity_poly.pdbx_seq_one_letter_code
_entity_poly.pdbx_strand_id
1 'polypeptide(L)'
;MVRSDGVHTSAGWNYIGNLGRNVFFGPRFSNIDFSAMKNTRLKEQLNLQFRAEFYNLLNHPNWGLPNVNVFTQAANGGGNYSPAAGTITSLAAPQRQIQFALKMIF
;
A
#
# COMPACT_ATOMS: atom_id res chain seq x y z
N MET A 1 -52.38 -18.66 27.77
CA MET A 1 -52.58 -17.21 27.50
C MET A 1 -51.21 -16.64 27.14
N VAL A 2 -51.04 -16.22 25.90
CA VAL A 2 -49.76 -15.84 25.28
C VAL A 2 -49.39 -14.42 25.70
N ARG A 3 -48.13 -14.20 26.12
CA ARG A 3 -47.45 -12.90 26.02
C ARG A 3 -45.98 -13.14 25.68
N SER A 4 -45.70 -13.10 24.38
CA SER A 4 -44.37 -13.02 23.81
C SER A 4 -43.95 -11.55 23.79
N ASP A 5 -43.25 -11.11 24.81
CA ASP A 5 -42.70 -9.75 24.85
C ASP A 5 -41.38 -9.74 24.08
N GLY A 6 -41.51 -9.68 22.75
CA GLY A 6 -40.40 -9.54 21.83
C GLY A 6 -39.78 -8.15 21.96
N VAL A 7 -38.79 -8.00 22.85
CA VAL A 7 -37.83 -6.90 22.76
C VAL A 7 -36.79 -7.28 21.69
N HIS A 8 -37.17 -7.13 20.43
CA HIS A 8 -36.23 -7.10 19.32
C HIS A 8 -35.82 -5.65 19.08
N THR A 9 -34.74 -5.26 19.77
CA THR A 9 -33.67 -4.35 19.30
C THR A 9 -34.01 -3.53 18.04
N SER A 10 -34.79 -2.46 18.19
CA SER A 10 -34.79 -1.41 17.17
C SER A 10 -33.41 -0.77 17.18
N ALA A 11 -32.64 -0.91 16.10
CA ALA A 11 -31.34 -0.30 15.92
C ALA A 11 -31.44 1.22 16.17
N GLY A 12 -31.10 1.62 17.39
CA GLY A 12 -31.08 3.00 17.81
C GLY A 12 -29.89 3.70 17.18
N TRP A 13 -30.14 4.87 16.63
CA TRP A 13 -29.21 5.82 16.02
C TRP A 13 -28.07 6.33 16.93
N ASN A 14 -27.63 5.57 17.94
CA ASN A 14 -26.78 6.03 19.04
C ASN A 14 -25.75 4.97 19.50
N TYR A 15 -25.04 4.32 18.57
CA TYR A 15 -23.83 3.59 18.93
C TYR A 15 -22.59 4.41 18.56
N ILE A 16 -22.03 5.11 19.55
CA ILE A 16 -20.68 5.66 19.44
C ILE A 16 -19.74 4.50 19.70
N GLY A 17 -19.06 4.02 18.65
CA GLY A 17 -18.01 3.02 18.80
C GLY A 17 -16.92 3.51 19.76
N ASN A 18 -16.31 2.60 20.53
CA ASN A 18 -15.23 2.95 21.48
C ASN A 18 -13.86 3.16 20.80
N LEU A 19 -13.83 3.21 19.47
CA LEU A 19 -12.60 3.38 18.70
C LEU A 19 -12.12 4.83 18.82
N GLY A 20 -10.86 5.01 19.24
CA GLY A 20 -10.23 6.32 19.26
C GLY A 20 -10.10 6.93 17.87
N ARG A 21 -9.98 8.27 17.81
CA ARG A 21 -9.57 8.95 16.58
C ARG A 21 -8.12 8.57 16.25
N ASN A 22 -7.83 8.33 14.97
CA ASN A 22 -6.47 8.09 14.46
C ASN A 22 -5.77 6.85 15.06
N VAL A 23 -6.48 5.72 15.15
CA VAL A 23 -5.95 4.45 15.67
C VAL A 23 -5.23 3.57 14.63
N PHE A 24 -5.42 3.85 13.34
CA PHE A 24 -4.77 3.11 12.27
C PHE A 24 -3.41 3.72 11.95
N PHE A 25 -2.35 2.92 12.03
CA PHE A 25 -1.00 3.30 11.66
C PHE A 25 -0.50 2.41 10.53
N GLY A 26 0.15 3.02 9.54
CA GLY A 26 0.78 2.29 8.44
C GLY A 26 2.06 1.58 8.88
N PRO A 27 2.45 0.48 8.23
CA PRO A 27 3.76 -0.13 8.43
C PRO A 27 4.89 0.81 8.04
N ARG A 28 6.11 0.47 8.49
CA ARG A 28 7.30 1.25 8.16
C ARG A 28 7.66 1.10 6.68
N PHE A 29 7.98 2.23 6.03
CA PHE A 29 8.49 2.28 4.67
C PHE A 29 10.02 2.30 4.68
N SER A 30 10.65 1.43 3.88
CA SER A 30 12.09 1.40 3.68
C SER A 30 12.40 0.96 2.25
N ASN A 31 13.12 1.81 1.52
CA ASN A 31 13.56 1.52 0.16
C ASN A 31 15.04 1.91 -0.01
N ILE A 32 15.76 1.12 -0.79
CA ILE A 32 17.14 1.39 -1.21
C ILE A 32 17.18 1.28 -2.73
N ASP A 33 17.50 2.38 -3.40
CA ASP A 33 17.69 2.42 -4.84
C ASP A 33 19.19 2.57 -5.16
N PHE A 34 19.64 1.95 -6.25
CA PHE A 34 21.05 1.90 -6.65
C PHE A 34 21.22 2.16 -8.14
N SER A 35 22.23 2.95 -8.50
CA SER A 35 22.59 3.22 -9.88
C SER A 35 24.10 3.14 -10.05
N ALA A 36 24.54 2.50 -11.14
CA ALA A 36 25.92 2.40 -11.54
C ALA A 36 26.08 2.86 -12.99
N MET A 37 27.12 3.64 -13.25
CA MET A 37 27.46 4.10 -14.60
C MET A 37 28.94 3.85 -14.88
N LYS A 38 29.23 3.31 -16.06
CA LYS A 38 30.60 3.07 -16.52
C LYS A 38 30.78 3.62 -17.92
N ASN A 39 31.74 4.54 -18.04
CA ASN A 39 32.23 5.00 -19.34
C ASN A 39 33.41 4.13 -19.77
N THR A 40 33.36 3.64 -21.00
CA THR A 40 34.42 2.85 -21.62
C THR A 40 34.81 3.53 -22.93
N ARG A 41 36.06 3.99 -23.02
CA ARG A 41 36.60 4.57 -24.26
C ARG A 41 36.83 3.44 -25.26
N LEU A 42 36.15 3.49 -26.41
CA LEU A 42 36.31 2.49 -27.47
C LEU A 42 37.37 2.94 -28.49
N LYS A 43 37.33 4.22 -28.89
CA LYS A 43 38.29 4.85 -29.81
C LYS A 43 38.55 6.29 -29.37
N GLU A 44 39.38 7.02 -30.11
CA GLU A 44 39.80 8.37 -29.76
C GLU A 44 38.63 9.33 -29.54
N GLN A 45 37.60 9.25 -30.39
CA GLN A 45 36.37 10.06 -30.31
C GLN A 45 35.13 9.25 -29.89
N LEU A 46 35.23 7.91 -29.81
CA LEU A 46 34.09 7.04 -29.51
C LEU A 46 34.08 6.58 -28.05
N ASN A 47 33.07 6.97 -27.29
CA ASN A 47 32.85 6.53 -25.91
C ASN A 47 31.54 5.75 -25.77
N LEU A 48 31.58 4.68 -24.98
CA LEU A 48 30.41 3.87 -24.64
C LEU A 48 30.10 4.05 -23.16
N GLN A 49 28.89 4.53 -22.86
CA GLN A 49 28.39 4.63 -21.50
C GLN A 49 27.37 3.51 -21.25
N PHE A 50 27.69 2.66 -20.29
CA PHE A 50 26.76 1.67 -19.75
C PHE A 50 26.19 2.18 -18.43
N ARG A 51 24.87 2.04 -18.24
CA ARG A 51 24.18 2.37 -17.00
C ARG A 51 23.32 1.19 -16.56
N ALA A 52 23.36 0.89 -15.28
CA ALA A 52 22.48 -0.06 -14.61
C ALA A 52 21.78 0.65 -13.45
N GLU A 53 20.46 0.54 -13.39
CA GLU A 53 19.62 1.10 -12.33
C GLU A 53 18.80 -0.02 -11.69
N PHE A 54 18.80 -0.05 -10.36
CA PHE A 54 18.10 -1.02 -9.53
C PHE A 54 17.23 -0.25 -8.55
N TYR A 55 15.92 -0.27 -8.78
CA TYR A 55 14.93 0.29 -7.86
C TYR A 55 14.46 -0.82 -6.92
N ASN A 56 14.34 -0.55 -5.62
CA ASN A 56 14.12 -1.56 -4.60
C ASN A 56 15.18 -2.68 -4.65
N LEU A 57 16.44 -2.29 -4.44
CA LEU A 57 17.63 -3.14 -4.51
C LEU A 57 17.50 -4.38 -3.62
N LEU A 58 17.03 -4.21 -2.38
CA LEU A 58 16.84 -5.30 -1.42
C LEU A 58 15.60 -6.15 -1.71
N ASN A 59 14.76 -5.75 -2.66
CA ASN A 59 13.46 -6.37 -2.97
C ASN A 59 12.57 -6.54 -1.72
N HIS A 60 12.61 -5.55 -0.81
CA HIS A 60 11.79 -5.54 0.39
C HIS A 60 10.39 -5.00 0.05
N PRO A 61 9.29 -5.70 0.40
CA PRO A 61 7.95 -5.21 0.15
C PRO A 61 7.65 -4.02 1.06
N ASN A 62 7.24 -2.91 0.46
CA ASN A 62 6.69 -1.77 1.19
C ASN A 62 5.16 -1.88 1.17
N TRP A 63 4.58 -2.21 2.31
CA TRP A 63 3.14 -2.38 2.46
C TRP A 63 2.39 -1.07 2.37
N GLY A 64 1.19 -1.11 1.80
CA GLY A 64 0.27 0.01 1.74
C GLY A 64 -0.31 0.39 3.10
N LEU A 65 -1.21 1.37 3.08
CA LEU A 65 -1.96 1.76 4.27
C LEU A 65 -3.08 0.75 4.56
N PRO A 66 -3.43 0.54 5.85
CA PRO A 66 -4.57 -0.28 6.22
C PRO A 66 -5.88 0.36 5.74
N ASN A 67 -6.88 -0.47 5.49
CA ASN A 67 -8.22 0.00 5.19
C ASN A 67 -8.83 0.69 6.41
N VAL A 68 -9.03 2.01 6.31
CA VAL A 68 -9.56 2.86 7.39
C VAL A 68 -11.10 2.90 7.44
N ASN A 69 -11.78 2.24 6.50
CA ASN A 69 -13.24 2.16 6.50
C ASN A 69 -13.69 1.12 7.53
N VAL A 70 -14.12 1.61 8.69
CA VAL A 70 -14.60 0.79 9.81
C VAL A 70 -16.02 0.29 9.59
N PHE A 71 -16.81 0.98 8.76
CA PHE A 71 -18.20 0.63 8.47
C PHE A 71 -18.42 0.41 6.97
N THR A 72 -19.34 -0.50 6.64
CA THR A 72 -19.88 -0.71 5.30
C THR A 72 -21.38 -0.51 5.33
N GLN A 73 -21.98 -0.13 4.20
CA GLN A 73 -23.42 0.04 4.10
C GLN A 73 -24.12 -1.33 4.16
N ALA A 74 -25.10 -1.46 5.05
CA ALA A 74 -26.01 -2.58 5.09
C ALA A 74 -27.11 -2.43 4.02
N ALA A 75 -27.58 -3.55 3.46
CA ALA A 75 -28.65 -3.56 2.46
C ALA A 75 -29.95 -2.86 2.93
N ASN A 76 -30.17 -2.81 4.25
CA ASN A 76 -31.34 -2.19 4.87
C ASN A 76 -31.15 -0.68 5.14
N GLY A 77 -30.12 -0.03 4.58
CA GLY A 77 -29.83 1.39 4.79
C GLY A 77 -29.12 1.74 6.10
N GLY A 78 -28.79 0.75 6.95
CA GLY A 78 -27.95 0.91 8.14
C GLY A 78 -26.45 0.73 7.87
N GLY A 79 -25.61 0.75 8.91
CA GLY A 79 -24.17 0.47 8.83
C GLY A 79 -23.78 -0.85 9.51
N ASN A 80 -22.97 -1.67 8.83
CA ASN A 80 -22.33 -2.87 9.38
C ASN A 80 -20.85 -2.59 9.68
N TYR A 81 -20.24 -3.35 10.59
CA TYR A 81 -18.79 -3.35 10.74
C TYR A 81 -18.11 -3.94 9.50
N SER A 82 -17.09 -3.25 9.00
CA SER A 82 -16.29 -3.71 7.86
C SER A 82 -15.36 -4.85 8.28
N PRO A 83 -15.46 -6.05 7.70
CA PRO A 83 -14.50 -7.13 7.97
C PRO A 83 -13.10 -6.83 7.42
N ALA A 84 -12.99 -5.84 6.53
CA ALA A 84 -11.72 -5.42 5.95
C ALA A 84 -11.02 -4.32 6.78
N ALA A 85 -11.67 -3.77 7.82
CA ALA A 85 -11.10 -2.70 8.64
C ALA A 85 -9.73 -3.12 9.21
N GLY A 86 -8.72 -2.27 9.03
CA GLY A 86 -7.36 -2.53 9.51
C GLY A 86 -6.52 -3.50 8.66
N THR A 87 -7.11 -4.16 7.65
CA THR A 87 -6.36 -5.07 6.77
C THR A 87 -5.56 -4.28 5.72
N ILE A 88 -4.39 -4.80 5.33
CA ILE A 88 -3.56 -4.25 4.27
C ILE A 88 -3.54 -5.24 3.11
N THR A 89 -3.97 -4.78 1.93
CA THR A 89 -4.11 -5.61 0.72
C THR A 89 -3.31 -5.08 -0.47
N SER A 90 -2.53 -4.03 -0.25
CA SER A 90 -1.77 -3.34 -1.30
C SER A 90 -0.30 -3.12 -0.90
N LEU A 91 0.50 -2.80 -1.90
CA LEU A 91 1.87 -2.32 -1.73
C LEU A 91 1.90 -0.81 -1.95
N ALA A 92 2.69 -0.10 -1.14
CA ALA A 92 2.93 1.34 -1.27
C ALA A 92 3.95 1.67 -2.36
N ALA A 93 4.76 0.70 -2.80
CA ALA A 93 5.73 0.87 -3.87
C ALA A 93 5.83 -0.40 -4.74
N PRO A 94 6.30 -0.26 -5.99
CA PRO A 94 6.57 -1.42 -6.83
C PRO A 94 7.62 -2.38 -6.25
N GLN A 95 7.59 -3.61 -6.74
CA GLN A 95 8.66 -4.59 -6.53
C GLN A 95 9.96 -4.16 -7.24
N ARG A 96 11.04 -4.92 -7.04
CA ARG A 96 12.34 -4.61 -7.66
C ARG A 96 12.22 -4.43 -9.18
N GLN A 97 12.72 -3.29 -9.65
CA GLN A 97 12.84 -2.98 -11.08
C GLN A 97 14.32 -2.81 -11.42
N ILE A 98 14.73 -3.43 -12.52
CA ILE A 98 16.12 -3.36 -13.00
C ILE A 98 16.07 -2.84 -14.43
N GLN A 99 16.86 -1.80 -14.69
CA GLN A 99 16.93 -1.16 -15.99
C GLN A 99 18.38 -1.06 -16.42
N PHE A 100 18.61 -1.29 -17.71
CA PHE A 100 19.90 -1.15 -18.34
C PHE A 100 19.78 -0.16 -19.49
N ALA A 101 20.77 0.72 -19.61
CA ALA A 101 20.87 1.63 -20.73
C ALA A 101 22.30 1.61 -21.30
N LEU A 102 22.36 1.72 -22.62
CA LEU A 102 23.61 1.83 -23.36
C LEU A 102 23.56 3.08 -24.22
N LYS A 103 24.54 3.96 -24.05
CA LYS A 103 24.66 5.19 -24.83
C LYS A 103 26.01 5.22 -25.54
N MET A 104 25.96 5.43 -26.85
CA MET A 104 27.12 5.72 -27.67
C MET A 104 27.31 7.24 -27.77
N ILE A 105 28.54 7.71 -27.61
CA ILE A 105 28.92 9.12 -27.65
C ILE A 105 30.04 9.24 -28.68
N PHE A 106 29.86 10.10 -29.68
CA PHE A 106 30.78 10.36 -30.78
C PHE A 106 31.01 11.87 -30.93
#